data_AF-A0A1M3FW50-F1
#
_entry.id   AF-A0A1M3FW50-F1
#
_cell.length_a   1.000
_cell.length_b   1.000
_cell.length_c   1.000
_cell.angle_alpha   90.00
_cell.angle_beta   90.00
_cell.angle_gamma   90.00
#
_symmetry.space_group_name_H-M   'P 1'
#
loop_
_entity.id
_entity.type
_entity.pdbx_description
1 polymer ?
#
loop_
_entity_poly.entity_id
_entity_poly.type
_entity_poly.pdbx_seq_one_letter_code
_entity_poly.pdbx_strand_id
1 'polypeptide(L)'
;MAVKEYQQELKELLKNHFSNEDVKTEWRTKMKKGLYSPRVDVAIGPFAVDEGVRYTLEHSDMFNRHLSLFHRLVEQHLINLNIITEDTSNEQKQFLMEKKMQEIQWTNLNGRCFLAIEVENKISRKHLMGGAVNAAVLGKIGIAVGFTKDKHKAFLNLYRYFQFLKDVEKPTFKTDNLLIISASQLVDILDN
;
A
#
# COMPACT_ATOMS: atom_id res chain seq x y z
N MET A 1 12.46 -1.68 -18.50
CA MET A 1 12.66 -2.30 -17.18
C MET A 1 11.67 -3.45 -16.99
N ALA A 2 12.14 -4.61 -16.56
CA ALA A 2 11.31 -5.75 -16.18
C ALA A 2 10.79 -5.59 -14.75
N VAL A 3 9.68 -6.27 -14.40
CA VAL A 3 9.08 -6.18 -13.05
C VAL A 3 10.06 -6.61 -11.96
N LYS A 4 10.86 -7.66 -12.21
CA LYS A 4 11.87 -8.13 -11.25
C LYS A 4 12.98 -7.11 -11.02
N GLU A 5 13.41 -6.41 -12.06
CA GLU A 5 14.41 -5.34 -11.94
C GLU A 5 13.85 -4.20 -11.09
N TYR A 6 12.61 -3.80 -11.35
CA TYR A 6 11.90 -2.80 -10.58
C TYR A 6 11.69 -3.18 -9.12
N GLN A 7 11.33 -4.44 -8.82
CA GLN A 7 11.22 -4.93 -7.44
C GLN A 7 12.56 -4.84 -6.69
N GLN A 8 13.67 -5.11 -7.39
CA GLN A 8 15.00 -5.02 -6.81
C GLN A 8 15.43 -3.56 -6.62
N GLU A 9 15.14 -2.68 -7.57
CA GLU A 9 15.32 -1.23 -7.42
C GLU A 9 14.54 -0.69 -6.21
N LEU A 10 13.24 -0.99 -6.13
CA LEU A 10 12.39 -0.62 -4.98
C LEU A 10 12.97 -1.11 -3.66
N LYS A 11 13.48 -2.35 -3.61
CA LYS A 11 14.09 -2.89 -2.39
C LYS A 11 15.26 -2.03 -1.92
N GLU A 12 16.14 -1.60 -2.82
CA GLU A 12 17.29 -0.78 -2.44
C GLU A 12 16.86 0.63 -2.03
N LEU A 13 15.91 1.24 -2.73
CA LEU A 13 15.33 2.54 -2.33
C LEU A 13 14.69 2.47 -0.95
N LEU A 14 13.89 1.44 -0.69
CA LEU A 14 13.22 1.25 0.59
C LEU A 14 14.20 0.97 1.72
N LYS A 15 15.32 0.27 1.49
CA LYS A 15 16.35 0.10 2.51
C LYS A 15 16.97 1.44 2.93
N ASN A 16 17.08 2.41 2.02
CA ASN A 16 17.61 3.72 2.37
C ASN A 16 16.65 4.47 3.33
N HIS A 17 15.34 4.37 3.09
CA HIS A 17 14.31 4.97 3.96
C HIS A 17 14.12 4.21 5.27
N PHE A 18 14.19 2.88 5.22
CA PHE A 18 13.92 1.98 6.33
C PHE A 18 15.20 1.26 6.78
N SER A 19 16.29 2.00 6.98
CA SER A 19 17.66 1.46 7.17
C SER A 19 17.83 0.49 8.33
N ASN A 20 16.94 0.54 9.32
CA ASN A 20 16.97 -0.33 10.50
C ASN A 20 15.99 -1.51 10.40
N GLU A 21 15.34 -1.70 9.25
CA GLU A 21 14.22 -2.62 9.11
C GLU A 21 14.48 -3.66 8.02
N ASP A 22 13.89 -4.83 8.18
CA ASP A 22 13.99 -5.88 7.18
C ASP A 22 13.16 -5.55 5.94
N VAL A 23 13.81 -5.30 4.79
CA VAL A 23 13.15 -5.20 3.47
C VAL A 23 13.32 -6.51 2.69
N LYS A 24 12.20 -7.17 2.37
CA LYS A 24 12.16 -8.48 1.69
C LYS A 24 11.40 -8.39 0.37
N THR A 25 11.97 -8.93 -0.69
CA THR A 25 11.28 -9.18 -1.96
C THR A 25 10.59 -10.54 -1.93
N GLU A 26 9.48 -10.65 -2.64
CA GLU A 26 8.75 -11.90 -2.85
C GLU A 26 8.37 -12.62 -1.53
N TRP A 27 8.03 -11.84 -0.51
CA TRP A 27 7.82 -12.31 0.86
C TRP A 27 6.50 -13.09 0.99
N ARG A 28 6.55 -14.20 1.73
CA ARG A 28 5.40 -15.05 2.04
C ARG A 28 5.15 -15.04 3.53
N THR A 29 3.91 -14.78 3.92
CA THR A 29 3.46 -15.05 5.28
C THR A 29 3.35 -16.56 5.51
N LYS A 30 3.52 -17.02 6.76
CA LYS A 30 3.25 -18.40 7.14
C LYS A 30 1.88 -18.47 7.81
N MET A 31 0.86 -18.90 7.09
CA MET A 31 -0.45 -19.20 7.70
C MET A 31 -0.51 -20.65 8.18
N LYS A 32 -1.17 -20.90 9.32
CA LYS A 32 -1.41 -22.26 9.82
C LYS A 32 -2.50 -22.99 9.00
N LYS A 33 -2.54 -24.32 9.12
CA LYS A 33 -3.67 -25.20 8.69
C LYS A 33 -4.04 -25.15 7.21
N GLY A 34 -3.06 -25.16 6.30
CA GLY A 34 -3.33 -25.24 4.85
C GLY A 34 -4.07 -24.04 4.27
N LEU A 35 -4.19 -22.95 5.03
CA LEU A 35 -4.78 -21.70 4.58
C LEU A 35 -3.88 -21.06 3.52
N TYR A 36 -4.52 -20.42 2.54
CA TYR A 36 -3.83 -19.64 1.53
C TYR A 36 -2.90 -18.62 2.18
N SER A 37 -1.62 -18.66 1.80
CA SER A 37 -0.59 -17.75 2.27
C SER A 37 -0.18 -16.84 1.12
N PRO A 38 -0.69 -15.59 1.08
CA PRO A 38 -0.36 -14.70 -0.02
C PRO A 38 1.12 -14.37 -0.05
N ARG A 39 1.63 -14.18 -1.27
CA ARG A 39 2.98 -13.69 -1.54
C ARG A 39 2.84 -12.28 -2.06
N VAL A 40 3.58 -11.35 -1.47
CA VAL A 40 3.65 -9.96 -1.93
C VAL A 40 5.01 -9.70 -2.56
N ASP A 41 5.05 -8.80 -3.53
CA ASP A 41 6.25 -8.50 -4.30
C ASP A 41 7.36 -7.86 -3.47
N VAL A 42 7.03 -6.91 -2.59
CA VAL A 42 7.96 -6.31 -1.63
C VAL A 42 7.27 -6.11 -0.29
N ALA A 43 7.96 -6.39 0.81
CA ALA A 43 7.44 -6.19 2.15
C ALA A 43 8.50 -5.64 3.10
N ILE A 44 8.06 -4.87 4.09
CA ILE A 44 8.91 -4.24 5.11
C ILE A 44 8.46 -4.69 6.50
N GLY A 45 9.42 -5.13 7.30
CA GLY A 45 9.20 -5.59 8.67
C GLY A 45 8.90 -4.48 9.69
N PRO A 46 8.76 -4.83 10.98
CA PRO A 46 8.87 -6.17 11.54
C PRO A 46 7.76 -7.11 11.05
N PHE A 47 8.07 -8.42 10.96
CA PHE A 47 7.20 -9.43 10.36
C PHE A 47 6.54 -10.32 11.42
N ALA A 48 5.22 -10.20 11.59
CA ALA A 48 4.43 -11.06 12.48
C ALA A 48 4.14 -12.42 11.83
N VAL A 49 5.18 -13.25 11.71
CA VAL A 49 5.12 -14.60 11.10
C VAL A 49 4.62 -15.68 12.04
N ASP A 50 4.86 -15.52 13.35
CA ASP A 50 4.51 -16.51 14.36
C ASP A 50 3.10 -16.27 14.90
N GLU A 51 2.44 -17.35 15.33
CA GLU A 51 1.09 -17.26 15.87
C GLU A 51 1.07 -16.48 17.19
N GLY A 52 0.09 -15.59 17.34
CA GLY A 52 -0.04 -14.73 18.52
C GLY A 52 0.88 -13.51 18.54
N VAL A 53 1.93 -13.49 17.70
CA VAL A 53 2.83 -12.33 17.59
C VAL A 53 2.14 -11.20 16.82
N ARG A 54 2.27 -9.99 17.36
CA ARG A 54 1.78 -8.74 16.77
C ARG A 54 2.81 -7.65 17.02
N TYR A 55 2.99 -6.77 16.05
CA TYR A 55 3.92 -5.64 16.11
C TYR A 55 3.18 -4.30 16.00
N THR A 56 2.01 -4.20 16.64
CA THR A 56 1.12 -3.04 16.47
C THR A 56 1.77 -1.73 16.92
N LEU A 57 2.51 -1.75 18.03
CA LEU A 57 3.18 -0.55 18.55
C LEU A 57 4.36 -0.18 17.67
N GLU A 58 5.18 -1.16 17.29
CA GLU A 58 6.34 -0.98 16.43
C GLU A 58 5.94 -0.46 15.05
N HIS A 59 4.87 -1.00 14.45
CA HIS A 59 4.31 -0.47 13.21
C HIS A 59 3.79 0.97 13.36
N SER A 60 3.22 1.31 14.51
CA SER A 60 2.76 2.68 14.78
C SER A 60 3.93 3.65 14.92
N ASP A 61 4.98 3.23 15.63
CA ASP A 61 6.21 4.02 15.79
C ASP A 61 6.93 4.20 14.45
N MET A 62 6.98 3.15 13.62
CA MET A 62 7.49 3.24 12.25
C MET A 62 6.70 4.23 11.41
N PHE A 63 5.37 4.19 11.46
CA PHE A 63 4.53 5.17 10.76
C PHE A 63 4.87 6.60 11.18
N ASN A 64 4.95 6.85 12.49
CA ASN A 64 5.24 8.17 13.05
C ASN A 64 6.65 8.67 12.67
N ARG A 65 7.65 7.78 12.59
CA ARG A 65 9.00 8.14 12.15
C ARG A 65 9.09 8.54 10.67
N HIS A 66 8.13 8.08 9.84
CA HIS A 66 8.16 8.28 8.39
C HIS A 66 6.95 9.09 7.88
N LEU A 67 6.41 10.00 8.71
CA LEU A 67 5.22 10.80 8.36
C LEU A 67 5.40 11.57 7.05
N SER A 68 6.57 12.16 6.80
CA SER A 68 6.84 12.92 5.57
C SER A 68 6.69 12.06 4.31
N LEU A 69 7.20 10.82 4.33
CA LEU A 69 7.03 9.85 3.25
C LEU A 69 5.54 9.52 3.05
N PHE A 70 4.81 9.23 4.13
CA PHE A 70 3.40 8.89 4.04
C PHE A 70 2.52 10.05 3.60
N HIS A 71 2.86 11.29 3.97
CA HIS A 71 2.19 12.48 3.46
C HIS A 71 2.30 12.57 1.94
N ARG A 72 3.50 12.36 1.38
CA ARG A 72 3.73 12.38 -0.07
C ARG A 72 3.01 11.24 -0.80
N LEU A 73 3.02 10.03 -0.22
CA LEU A 73 2.28 8.89 -0.76
C LEU A 73 0.77 9.12 -0.74
N VAL A 74 0.24 9.68 0.35
CA VAL A 74 -1.20 10.00 0.50
C VAL A 74 -1.61 11.09 -0.48
N GLU A 75 -0.82 12.18 -0.58
CA GLU A 75 -1.07 13.24 -1.54
C GLU A 75 -1.13 12.70 -2.97
N GLN A 76 -0.11 11.94 -3.38
CA GLN A 76 -0.05 11.37 -4.72
C GLN A 76 -1.22 10.41 -4.99
N HIS A 77 -1.61 9.60 -4.00
CA HIS A 77 -2.77 8.71 -4.11
C HIS A 77 -4.08 9.48 -4.32
N LEU A 78 -4.30 10.57 -3.58
CA LEU A 78 -5.49 11.40 -3.70
C LEU A 78 -5.52 12.17 -5.04
N ILE A 79 -4.37 12.64 -5.52
CA ILE A 79 -4.22 13.21 -6.86
C ILE A 79 -4.56 12.16 -7.93
N ASN A 80 -4.03 10.94 -7.81
CA ASN A 80 -4.32 9.86 -8.76
C ASN A 80 -5.81 9.50 -8.81
N LEU A 81 -6.52 9.66 -7.69
CA LEU A 81 -7.97 9.46 -7.63
C LEU A 81 -8.79 10.64 -8.19
N ASN A 82 -8.15 11.75 -8.55
CA ASN A 82 -8.78 13.04 -8.87
C ASN A 82 -9.64 13.57 -7.71
N ILE A 83 -9.22 13.31 -6.46
CA ILE A 83 -9.85 13.87 -5.26
C ILE A 83 -9.23 15.22 -4.92
N ILE A 84 -7.90 15.33 -5.07
CA ILE A 84 -7.17 16.60 -5.06
C ILE A 84 -6.89 16.97 -6.51
N THR A 85 -7.20 18.20 -6.88
CA THR A 85 -7.02 18.78 -8.22
C THR A 85 -6.43 20.18 -8.11
N GLU A 86 -6.12 20.82 -9.23
CA GLU A 86 -5.64 22.21 -9.27
C GLU A 86 -6.64 23.22 -8.68
N ASP A 87 -7.94 22.90 -8.73
CA ASP A 87 -9.02 23.72 -8.20
C ASP A 87 -9.28 23.51 -6.69
N THR A 88 -8.60 22.55 -6.07
CA THR A 88 -8.80 22.22 -4.64
C THR A 88 -8.10 23.27 -3.76
N SER A 89 -8.85 23.91 -2.85
CA SER A 89 -8.25 24.90 -1.93
C SER A 89 -7.23 24.26 -0.99
N ASN A 90 -6.32 25.06 -0.43
CA ASN A 90 -5.33 24.57 0.52
C ASN A 90 -5.97 23.97 1.78
N GLU A 91 -7.05 24.57 2.30
CA GLU A 91 -7.78 24.05 3.47
C GLU A 91 -8.46 22.71 3.17
N GLN A 92 -9.09 22.60 1.99
CA GLN A 92 -9.71 21.34 1.55
C GLN A 92 -8.67 20.24 1.36
N LYS A 93 -7.54 20.58 0.74
CA LYS A 93 -6.41 19.68 0.54
C LYS A 93 -5.89 19.15 1.87
N GLN A 94 -5.65 20.04 2.84
CA GLN A 94 -5.19 19.67 4.17
C GLN A 94 -6.18 18.72 4.86
N PHE A 95 -7.47 19.05 4.84
CA PHE A 95 -8.52 18.21 5.44
C PHE A 95 -8.56 16.80 4.81
N LEU A 96 -8.51 16.70 3.48
CA LEU A 96 -8.53 15.42 2.77
C LEU A 96 -7.29 14.57 3.09
N MET A 97 -6.12 15.20 3.15
CA MET A 97 -4.87 14.53 3.52
C MET A 97 -4.89 14.03 4.96
N GLU A 98 -5.31 14.87 5.92
CA GLU A 98 -5.42 14.47 7.33
C GLU A 98 -6.39 13.31 7.52
N LYS A 99 -7.55 13.35 6.87
CA LYS A 99 -8.52 12.25 6.90
C LYS A 99 -7.90 10.95 6.40
N LYS A 100 -7.22 10.96 5.25
CA LYS A 100 -6.59 9.76 4.70
C LYS A 100 -5.41 9.28 5.54
N MET A 101 -4.63 10.18 6.13
CA MET A 101 -3.55 9.85 7.07
C MET A 101 -4.10 9.10 8.30
N GLN A 102 -5.22 9.56 8.87
CA GLN A 102 -5.91 8.85 9.96
C GLN A 102 -6.41 7.47 9.52
N GLU A 103 -7.00 7.37 8.32
CA GLU A 103 -7.46 6.09 7.78
C GLU A 103 -6.32 5.05 7.69
N ILE A 104 -5.16 5.41 7.15
CA ILE A 104 -4.01 4.50 7.04
C ILE A 104 -3.35 4.23 8.41
N GLN A 105 -3.36 5.21 9.33
CA GLN A 105 -2.81 5.05 10.67
C GLN A 105 -3.64 4.06 11.50
N TRP A 106 -4.96 4.06 11.39
CA TRP A 106 -5.84 3.27 12.25
C TRP A 106 -6.38 2.00 11.60
N THR A 107 -6.22 1.84 10.28
CA THR A 107 -6.64 0.62 9.57
C THR A 107 -5.58 -0.48 9.65
N ASN A 108 -6.02 -1.73 9.82
CA ASN A 108 -5.19 -2.94 9.88
C ASN A 108 -4.06 -2.92 10.93
N LEU A 109 -4.36 -2.61 12.19
CA LEU A 109 -3.40 -2.64 13.31
C LEU A 109 -2.73 -4.02 13.54
N ASN A 110 -3.28 -5.08 12.94
CA ASN A 110 -2.78 -6.45 13.00
C ASN A 110 -2.13 -6.88 11.67
N GLY A 111 -1.41 -5.95 11.02
CA GLY A 111 -0.62 -6.24 9.83
C GLY A 111 0.42 -7.32 10.10
N ARG A 112 0.69 -8.15 9.08
CA ARG A 112 1.75 -9.17 9.12
C ARG A 112 3.13 -8.61 8.81
N CYS A 113 3.15 -7.44 8.19
CA CYS A 113 4.32 -6.62 7.92
C CYS A 113 3.89 -5.16 8.03
N PHE A 114 4.85 -4.24 8.13
CA PHE A 114 4.56 -2.82 8.18
C PHE A 114 4.03 -2.32 6.83
N LEU A 115 4.80 -2.54 5.75
CA LEU A 115 4.41 -2.22 4.39
C LEU A 115 4.34 -3.48 3.55
N ALA A 116 3.28 -3.60 2.75
CA ALA A 116 3.14 -4.62 1.71
C ALA A 116 2.91 -3.95 0.36
N ILE A 117 3.73 -4.28 -0.62
CA ILE A 117 3.72 -3.68 -1.95
C ILE A 117 3.48 -4.78 -2.98
N GLU A 118 2.53 -4.54 -3.88
CA GLU A 118 2.18 -5.43 -5.00
C GLU A 118 2.34 -4.66 -6.33
N VAL A 119 3.05 -5.24 -7.30
CA VAL A 119 3.41 -4.60 -8.57
C VAL A 119 2.72 -5.29 -9.74
N GLU A 120 1.70 -4.64 -10.31
CA GLU A 120 0.91 -5.23 -11.39
C GLU A 120 1.32 -4.74 -12.78
N ASN A 121 1.64 -5.68 -13.68
CA ASN A 121 2.05 -5.40 -15.06
C ASN A 121 1.10 -5.96 -16.13
N LYS A 122 1.01 -7.29 -16.30
CA LYS A 122 0.28 -7.92 -17.42
C LYS A 122 -0.93 -8.77 -17.01
N ILE A 123 -1.23 -8.87 -15.73
CA ILE A 123 -2.14 -9.91 -15.22
C ILE A 123 -3.63 -9.51 -15.38
N SER A 124 -4.55 -10.49 -15.35
CA SER A 124 -5.99 -10.26 -15.54
C SER A 124 -6.62 -9.48 -14.36
N ARG A 125 -7.85 -8.95 -14.54
CA ARG A 125 -8.55 -8.19 -13.47
C ARG A 125 -8.71 -8.96 -12.15
N LYS A 126 -8.83 -10.30 -12.22
CA LYS A 126 -8.93 -11.17 -11.03
C LYS A 126 -7.64 -11.15 -10.19
N HIS A 127 -6.49 -11.06 -10.85
CA HIS A 127 -5.20 -10.98 -10.16
C HIS A 127 -4.97 -9.60 -9.57
N LEU A 128 -5.39 -8.55 -10.28
CA LEU A 128 -5.34 -7.17 -9.79
C LEU A 128 -6.14 -6.98 -8.49
N MET A 129 -7.35 -7.57 -8.41
CA MET A 129 -8.10 -7.59 -7.15
C MET A 129 -7.38 -8.38 -6.06
N GLY A 130 -6.81 -9.54 -6.41
CA GLY A 130 -5.98 -10.34 -5.49
C GLY A 130 -4.81 -9.54 -4.90
N GLY A 131 -4.04 -8.84 -5.74
CA GLY A 131 -2.91 -8.01 -5.29
C GLY A 131 -3.34 -6.88 -4.37
N ALA A 132 -4.38 -6.12 -4.74
CA ALA A 132 -4.92 -5.06 -3.87
C ALA A 132 -5.34 -5.58 -2.49
N VAL A 133 -6.02 -6.73 -2.45
CA VAL A 133 -6.44 -7.38 -1.20
C VAL A 133 -5.24 -7.89 -0.42
N ASN A 134 -4.28 -8.57 -1.05
CA ASN A 134 -3.09 -9.08 -0.37
C ASN A 134 -2.29 -7.96 0.30
N ALA A 135 -2.03 -6.87 -0.44
CA ALA A 135 -1.31 -5.72 0.09
C ALA A 135 -2.04 -5.11 1.30
N ALA A 136 -3.35 -4.88 1.18
CA ALA A 136 -4.15 -4.30 2.25
C ALA A 136 -4.29 -5.21 3.49
N VAL A 137 -4.41 -6.53 3.30
CA VAL A 137 -4.54 -7.49 4.42
C VAL A 137 -3.20 -7.74 5.12
N LEU A 138 -2.11 -7.88 4.36
CA LEU A 138 -0.82 -8.26 4.92
C LEU A 138 -0.04 -7.07 5.47
N GLY A 139 -0.12 -5.90 4.84
CA GLY A 139 0.54 -4.70 5.32
C GLY A 139 -0.31 -3.96 6.33
N LYS A 140 0.31 -3.42 7.39
CA LYS A 140 -0.29 -2.32 8.14
C LYS A 140 -0.73 -1.22 7.17
N ILE A 141 0.12 -0.93 6.18
CA ILE A 141 -0.18 -0.10 5.02
C ILE A 141 0.10 -0.93 3.75
N GLY A 142 -0.85 -0.92 2.82
CA GLY A 142 -0.71 -1.55 1.51
C GLY A 142 -0.40 -0.53 0.42
N ILE A 143 0.48 -0.86 -0.52
CA ILE A 143 0.70 -0.07 -1.73
C ILE A 143 0.49 -0.96 -2.96
N ALA A 144 -0.47 -0.60 -3.80
CA ALA A 144 -0.66 -1.23 -5.09
C ALA A 144 -0.02 -0.37 -6.17
N VAL A 145 1.00 -0.93 -6.82
CA VAL A 145 1.79 -0.26 -7.84
C VAL A 145 1.29 -0.68 -9.22
N GLY A 146 0.75 0.29 -9.95
CA GLY A 146 0.46 0.12 -11.37
C GLY A 146 1.73 0.25 -12.20
N PHE A 147 2.31 -0.86 -12.63
CA PHE A 147 3.57 -0.87 -13.39
C PHE A 147 3.42 -0.25 -14.79
N THR A 148 2.23 -0.39 -15.38
CA THR A 148 1.86 0.27 -16.64
C THR A 148 0.69 1.21 -16.42
N LYS A 149 0.52 2.20 -17.32
CA LYS A 149 -0.60 3.15 -17.26
C LYS A 149 -1.96 2.45 -17.18
N ASP A 150 -2.13 1.37 -17.95
CA ASP A 150 -3.37 0.60 -17.96
C ASP A 150 -3.64 -0.09 -16.62
N LYS A 151 -2.61 -0.65 -15.97
CA LYS A 151 -2.77 -1.28 -14.64
C LYS A 151 -2.95 -0.26 -13.54
N HIS A 152 -2.27 0.86 -13.61
CA HIS A 152 -2.49 1.98 -12.70
C HIS A 152 -3.95 2.45 -12.76
N LYS A 153 -4.48 2.70 -13.97
CA LYS A 153 -5.89 3.05 -14.18
C LYS A 153 -6.84 1.95 -13.67
N ALA A 154 -6.51 0.68 -13.89
CA ALA A 154 -7.32 -0.44 -13.42
C ALA A 154 -7.37 -0.52 -11.89
N PHE A 155 -6.27 -0.26 -11.18
CA PHE A 155 -6.27 -0.17 -9.72
C PHE A 155 -7.11 1.00 -9.20
N LEU A 156 -7.02 2.18 -9.83
CA LEU A 156 -7.83 3.33 -9.44
C LEU A 156 -9.33 3.04 -9.60
N ASN A 157 -9.71 2.39 -10.70
CA ASN A 157 -11.10 1.97 -10.92
C ASN A 157 -11.56 0.92 -9.91
N LEU A 158 -10.70 -0.03 -9.55
CA LEU A 158 -11.00 -1.01 -8.51
C LEU A 158 -11.19 -0.34 -7.14
N TYR A 159 -10.30 0.60 -6.77
CA TYR A 159 -10.43 1.33 -5.52
C TYR A 159 -11.73 2.14 -5.47
N ARG A 160 -12.06 2.88 -6.55
CA ARG A 160 -13.34 3.61 -6.67
C ARG A 160 -14.54 2.68 -6.55
N TYR A 161 -14.46 1.48 -7.11
CA TYR A 161 -15.52 0.49 -6.96
C TYR A 161 -15.70 0.04 -5.51
N PHE A 162 -14.61 -0.22 -4.78
CA PHE A 162 -14.70 -0.56 -3.35
C PHE A 162 -15.28 0.58 -2.51
N GLN A 163 -14.91 1.83 -2.79
CA GLN A 163 -15.49 3.00 -2.14
C GLN A 163 -16.98 3.12 -2.44
N PHE A 164 -17.40 2.99 -3.70
CA PHE A 164 -18.82 2.98 -4.07
C PHE A 164 -19.60 1.90 -3.31
N LEU A 165 -19.08 0.66 -3.25
CA LEU A 165 -19.74 -0.41 -2.49
C LEU A 165 -19.86 -0.08 -1.00
N LYS A 166 -18.85 0.55 -0.41
CA LYS A 166 -18.86 1.02 0.99
C LYS A 166 -19.95 2.08 1.19
N ASP A 167 -20.04 3.05 0.28
CA ASP A 167 -20.97 4.18 0.35
C ASP A 167 -22.44 3.74 0.22
N VAL A 168 -22.70 2.69 -0.56
CA VAL A 168 -24.05 2.10 -0.70
C VAL A 168 -24.32 0.93 0.24
N GLU A 169 -23.52 0.83 1.32
CA GLU A 169 -23.65 -0.16 2.40
C GLU A 169 -23.69 -1.62 1.91
N LYS A 170 -23.01 -1.92 0.80
CA LYS A 170 -22.85 -3.28 0.29
C LYS A 170 -21.69 -3.98 1.00
N PRO A 171 -21.74 -5.32 1.14
CA PRO A 171 -20.59 -6.09 1.58
C PRO A 171 -19.37 -5.77 0.69
N THR A 172 -18.31 -5.27 1.30
CA THR A 172 -17.09 -4.86 0.59
C THR A 172 -15.86 -5.08 1.44
N PHE A 173 -14.69 -5.07 0.79
CA PHE A 173 -13.41 -5.18 1.45
C PHE A 173 -12.93 -3.80 1.91
N LYS A 174 -12.45 -3.69 3.15
CA LYS A 174 -11.97 -2.43 3.73
C LYS A 174 -10.56 -2.12 3.20
N THR A 175 -10.47 -1.26 2.18
CA THR A 175 -9.20 -0.83 1.56
C THR A 175 -8.67 0.50 2.11
N ASP A 176 -9.09 0.92 3.29
CA ASP A 176 -8.76 2.27 3.80
C ASP A 176 -7.23 2.44 4.02
N ASN A 177 -6.49 1.35 4.28
CA ASN A 177 -5.02 1.34 4.36
C ASN A 177 -4.28 1.13 3.03
N LEU A 178 -5.00 1.07 1.90
CA LEU A 178 -4.41 0.85 0.58
C LEU A 178 -4.15 2.20 -0.11
N LEU A 179 -2.95 2.36 -0.66
CA LEU A 179 -2.54 3.47 -1.52
C LEU A 179 -2.26 2.95 -2.93
N ILE A 180 -2.69 3.72 -3.94
CA ILE A 180 -2.53 3.38 -5.36
C ILE A 180 -1.56 4.37 -6.00
N ILE A 181 -0.39 3.87 -6.42
CA ILE A 181 0.72 4.68 -6.95
C ILE A 181 1.18 4.06 -8.28
N SER A 182 1.71 4.86 -9.21
CA SER A 182 2.34 4.32 -10.42
C SER A 182 3.80 3.94 -10.15
N ALA A 183 4.40 3.12 -11.01
CA ALA A 183 5.80 2.73 -10.80
C ALA A 183 6.76 3.92 -10.75
N SER A 184 6.63 4.87 -11.68
CA SER A 184 7.50 6.06 -11.70
C SER A 184 7.27 6.95 -10.49
N GLN A 185 6.00 7.19 -10.11
CA GLN A 185 5.68 8.01 -8.94
C GLN A 185 6.27 7.45 -7.66
N LEU A 186 6.27 6.12 -7.48
CA LEU A 186 6.82 5.53 -6.26
C LEU A 186 8.35 5.71 -6.20
N VAL A 187 9.04 5.54 -7.32
CA VAL A 187 10.49 5.81 -7.42
C VAL A 187 10.78 7.27 -7.12
N ASP A 188 10.09 8.20 -7.78
CA ASP A 188 10.25 9.65 -7.55
C ASP A 188 9.99 10.03 -6.07
N ILE A 189 9.01 9.37 -5.43
CA ILE A 189 8.71 9.59 -4.02
C ILE A 189 9.83 9.07 -3.11
N LEU A 190 10.46 7.95 -3.45
CA LEU A 190 11.52 7.35 -2.64
C LEU A 190 12.92 7.94 -2.93
N ASP A 191 13.13 8.59 -4.06
CA ASP A 191 14.43 9.21 -4.38
C ASP A 191 14.64 10.60 -3.76
N ASN A 192 13.55 11.27 -3.37
CA ASN A 192 13.56 12.59 -2.72
C ASN A 192 13.10 12.51 -1.26
#